data_AF-A0A8S2VV26-F1
#
_entry.id   AF-A0A8S2VV26-F1
#
_cell.length_a   1.000
_cell.length_b   1.000
_cell.length_c   1.000
_cell.angle_alpha   90.00
_cell.angle_beta   90.00
_cell.angle_gamma   90.00
#
_symmetry.space_group_name_H-M   'P 1'
#
loop_
_entity.id
_entity.type
_entity.pdbx_description
1 polymer ?
#
loop_
_entity_poly.entity_id
_entity_poly.type
_entity_poly.pdbx_seq_one_letter_code
_entity_poly.pdbx_strand_id
1 'polypeptide(L)' 'TSAKVQSLRTELRLLFQDDNENTLDYFERLKTLMTEIDPECSDHWLKHKFIQKLRSDIRTRLDVDINLPIRDIVRKSQNI' A
#
# COMPACT_ATOMS: atom_id res chain seq x y z
N THR A 1 15.70 16.57 7.75
CA THR A 1 14.70 15.97 6.85
C THR A 1 13.92 17.09 6.19
N SER A 2 13.87 17.17 4.86
CA SER A 2 13.19 18.26 4.13
C SER A 2 11.71 18.33 4.51
N ALA A 3 11.13 19.53 4.65
CA ALA A 3 9.71 19.74 4.95
C ALA A 3 8.78 18.97 3.99
N LYS A 4 9.22 18.79 2.73
CA LYS A 4 8.53 17.96 1.72
C LYS A 4 8.35 16.52 2.19
N VAL A 5 9.42 15.86 2.66
CA VAL A 5 9.39 14.46 3.10
C VAL A 5 8.46 14.30 4.32
N GLN A 6 8.42 15.29 5.21
CA GLN A 6 7.51 15.26 6.35
C GLN A 6 6.04 15.38 5.94
N SER A 7 5.74 16.20 4.92
CA SER A 7 4.41 16.28 4.31
C SER A 7 4.00 14.94 3.71
N LEU A 8 4.87 14.32 2.89
CA LEU A 8 4.60 13.02 2.26
C LEU A 8 4.39 11.90 3.29
N ARG A 9 5.15 11.90 4.40
CA ARG A 9 4.92 10.95 5.50
C ARG A 9 3.57 11.13 6.18
N THR A 10 3.08 12.37 6.25
CA THR A 10 1.76 12.68 6.78
C THR A 10 0.67 12.19 5.84
N GLU A 11 0.82 12.43 4.54
CA GLU A 11 -0.06 11.88 3.50
C GLU A 11 -0.08 10.35 3.56
N LEU A 12 1.09 9.71 3.65
CA LEU A 12 1.20 8.26 3.76
C LEU A 12 0.47 7.76 5.00
N ARG A 13 0.53 8.46 6.13
CA ARG A 13 -0.19 8.07 7.35
C ARG A 13 -1.70 8.03 7.10
N LEU A 14 -2.24 9.00 6.37
CA LEU A 14 -3.66 9.16 6.09
C LEU A 14 -4.16 8.36 4.88
N LEU A 15 -3.26 7.86 4.04
CA LEU A 15 -3.60 7.11 2.84
C LEU A 15 -4.16 5.72 3.20
N PHE A 16 -5.48 5.55 3.08
CA PHE A 16 -6.17 4.26 3.11
C PHE A 16 -6.91 4.08 1.79
N GLN A 17 -7.18 2.83 1.41
CA GLN A 17 -7.99 2.56 0.22
C GLN A 17 -9.42 3.01 0.47
N ASP A 18 -9.97 3.80 -0.46
CA ASP A 18 -11.35 4.27 -0.37
C ASP A 18 -12.36 3.16 -0.72
N ASP A 19 -13.60 3.33 -0.26
CA ASP A 19 -14.68 2.34 -0.41
C ASP A 19 -15.02 2.00 -1.87
N ASN A 20 -14.72 2.87 -2.82
CA ASN A 20 -15.00 2.65 -4.25
C ASN A 20 -13.73 2.63 -5.11
N GLU A 21 -12.54 2.63 -4.49
CA GLU A 21 -11.27 2.69 -5.22
C GLU A 21 -10.83 1.30 -5.67
N ASN A 22 -10.39 1.21 -6.93
CA ASN A 22 -9.78 -0.01 -7.46
C ASN A 22 -8.48 -0.30 -6.71
N THR A 23 -8.30 -1.55 -6.28
CA THR A 23 -7.12 -1.96 -5.52
C THR A 23 -5.79 -1.74 -6.25
N LEU A 24 -5.77 -1.81 -7.59
CA LEU A 24 -4.57 -1.52 -8.38
C LEU A 24 -4.26 -0.02 -8.40
N ASP A 25 -5.27 0.82 -8.61
CA ASP A 25 -5.09 2.28 -8.60
C ASP A 25 -4.60 2.76 -7.23
N TYR A 26 -5.20 2.20 -6.17
CA TYR A 26 -4.75 2.41 -4.80
C TYR A 26 -3.29 1.99 -4.59
N PHE A 27 -2.91 0.80 -5.07
CA PHE A 27 -1.55 0.29 -4.95
C PHE A 27 -0.53 1.19 -5.65
N GLU A 28 -0.81 1.64 -6.87
CA GLU A 28 0.11 2.53 -7.62
C GLU A 28 0.28 3.88 -6.93
N ARG A 29 -0.79 4.44 -6.33
CA ARG A 29 -0.70 5.66 -5.50
C ARG A 29 0.18 5.44 -4.28
N LEU A 30 -0.04 4.35 -3.53
CA LEU A 30 0.75 4.01 -2.36
C LEU A 30 2.23 3.83 -2.71
N LYS A 31 2.50 3.10 -3.80
CA LYS A 31 3.87 2.84 -4.28
C LYS A 31 4.57 4.13 -4.66
N THR A 32 3.93 4.99 -5.46
CA THR A 32 4.45 6.32 -5.82
C THR A 32 4.83 7.11 -4.58
N LEU A 33 3.92 7.22 -3.61
CA LEU A 33 4.14 7.98 -2.39
C LEU A 33 5.30 7.42 -1.55
N MET A 34 5.39 6.09 -1.43
CA MET A 34 6.49 5.46 -0.71
C MET A 34 7.85 5.66 -1.39
N THR A 35 7.90 5.56 -2.72
CA THR A 35 9.12 5.85 -3.50
C THR A 35 9.53 7.32 -3.42
N GLU A 36 8.58 8.27 -3.36
CA GLU A 36 8.89 9.68 -3.15
C GLU A 36 9.46 9.99 -1.76
N ILE A 37 9.02 9.25 -0.74
CA ILE A 37 9.55 9.36 0.63
C ILE A 37 10.94 8.73 0.74
N ASP A 38 11.09 7.55 0.15
CA ASP A 38 12.28 6.71 0.22
C ASP A 38 12.39 5.86 -1.07
N PRO A 39 13.25 6.28 -2.03
CA PRO A 39 13.46 5.54 -3.27
C PRO A 39 14.04 4.14 -3.07
N GLU A 40 14.71 3.89 -1.95
CA GLU A 40 15.31 2.60 -1.58
C GLU A 40 14.36 1.76 -0.72
N CYS A 41 13.09 2.16 -0.63
CA CYS A 41 12.09 1.46 0.15
C CYS A 41 12.00 -0.03 -0.27
N SER A 42 12.21 -0.91 0.71
CA SER A 42 12.13 -2.35 0.46
C SER A 42 10.73 -2.81 0.04
N ASP A 43 10.69 -3.81 -0.84
CA ASP A 43 9.46 -4.51 -1.23
C ASP A 43 8.70 -5.06 -0.03
N HIS A 44 9.42 -5.55 1.00
CA HIS A 44 8.82 -6.06 2.23
C HIS A 44 8.02 -4.96 2.95
N TRP A 45 8.56 -3.75 3.04
CA TRP A 45 7.86 -2.63 3.65
C TRP A 45 6.66 -2.17 2.82
N LEU A 46 6.79 -2.15 1.49
CA LEU A 46 5.68 -1.86 0.58
C LEU A 46 4.52 -2.86 0.76
N LYS A 47 4.81 -4.17 0.82
CA LYS A 47 3.81 -5.21 1.10
C LYS A 47 3.10 -4.98 2.43
N HIS A 48 3.87 -4.75 3.49
CA HIS A 48 3.31 -4.51 4.81
C HIS A 48 2.40 -3.28 4.81
N LYS A 49 2.82 -2.19 4.17
CA LYS A 49 2.02 -0.96 4.07
C LYS A 49 0.76 -1.15 3.24
N PHE A 50 0.85 -1.86 2.12
CA PHE A 50 -0.29 -2.18 1.27
C PHE A 50 -1.35 -2.93 2.09
N ILE A 51 -1.00 -4.07 2.69
CA ILE A 51 -1.94 -4.89 3.48
C ILE A 51 -2.51 -4.08 4.66
N GLN A 52 -1.67 -3.32 5.37
CA GLN A 52 -2.10 -2.51 6.51
C GLN A 52 -3.20 -1.50 6.13
N LYS A 53 -3.11 -0.93 4.93
CA LYS A 53 -3.89 0.24 4.51
C LYS A 53 -4.99 -0.07 3.49
N LEU A 54 -5.11 -1.33 3.08
CA LEU A 54 -6.30 -1.85 2.40
C LEU A 54 -7.57 -1.60 3.21
N ARG A 55 -8.69 -1.53 2.50
CA ARG A 55 -10.03 -1.49 3.09
C ARG A 55 -10.24 -2.70 4.00
N SER A 56 -10.96 -2.50 5.09
CA SER A 56 -11.06 -3.48 6.19
C SER A 56 -11.65 -4.82 5.73
N ASP A 57 -12.69 -4.80 4.89
CA ASP A 57 -13.34 -5.97 4.32
C ASP A 57 -12.40 -6.79 3.42
N ILE A 58 -11.57 -6.15 2.60
CA ILE A 58 -10.55 -6.82 1.79
C ILE A 58 -9.51 -7.44 2.71
N ARG A 59 -8.95 -6.63 3.63
CA ARG A 59 -7.91 -7.07 4.57
C ARG A 59 -8.35 -8.25 5.43
N THR A 60 -9.61 -8.30 5.88
CA THR A 60 -10.13 -9.42 6.69
C THR A 60 -10.29 -10.72 5.90
N ARG A 61 -10.48 -10.63 4.59
CA ARG A 61 -10.65 -11.78 3.68
C ARG A 61 -9.35 -12.18 2.98
N LEU A 62 -8.34 -11.30 3.03
CA LEU A 62 -7.05 -11.50 2.41
C LEU A 62 -6.20 -12.48 3.22
N ASP A 63 -6.33 -13.76 2.91
CA ASP A 63 -5.43 -14.81 3.39
C ASP A 63 -4.19 -14.87 2.49
N VAL A 64 -3.13 -14.16 2.91
CA VAL A 64 -1.87 -14.06 2.17
C VAL A 64 -0.67 -14.31 3.07
N ASP A 65 0.22 -15.17 2.61
CA ASP A 65 1.58 -15.24 3.12
C ASP A 65 2.36 -14.00 2.66
N ILE A 66 2.99 -13.30 3.60
CA ILE A 66 3.84 -12.12 3.33
C ILE A 66 5.06 -12.45 2.45
N ASN A 67 5.42 -13.74 2.36
CA ASN A 67 6.45 -14.24 1.45
C ASN A 67 6.03 -14.18 -0.03
N LEU A 68 4.73 -14.07 -0.33
CA LEU A 68 4.26 -13.98 -1.72
C LEU A 68 4.77 -12.70 -2.40
N PRO A 69 5.04 -12.73 -3.72
CA PRO A 69 5.36 -11.54 -4.48
C PRO A 69 4.26 -10.46 -4.34
N ILE A 70 4.66 -9.18 -4.28
CA ILE A 70 3.70 -8.07 -4.12
C ILE A 70 2.61 -8.09 -5.18
N ARG A 71 2.96 -8.43 -6.43
CA ARG A 71 2.03 -8.58 -7.55
C ARG A 71 0.90 -9.57 -7.24
N ASP A 72 1.22 -10.67 -6.58
CA ASP A 72 0.25 -11.74 -6.32
C ASP A 72 -0.66 -11.34 -5.14
N ILE A 73 -0.11 -10.60 -4.16
CA ILE A 73 -0.89 -9.99 -3.07
C ILE A 73 -1.89 -8.97 -3.63
N VAL A 74 -1.45 -8.09 -4.55
CA VAL A 74 -2.33 -7.10 -5.22
C VAL A 74 -3.43 -7.81 -6.00
N ARG A 75 -3.08 -8.81 -6.82
CA ARG A 75 -4.06 -9.60 -7.60
C ARG A 75 -5.07 -10.30 -6.71
N LYS A 76 -4.65 -10.92 -5.62
CA LYS A 76 -5.58 -11.53 -4.66
C LYS A 76 -6.52 -10.49 -4.07
N SER A 77 -5.99 -9.34 -3.68
CA SER A 77 -6.77 -8.23 -3.10
C SER A 77 -7.78 -7.61 -4.08
N GLN A 78 -7.55 -7.70 -5.40
CA GLN A 78 -8.49 -7.28 -6.44
C GLN A 78 -9.69 -8.22 -6.62
N ASN A 79 -9.56 -9.49 -6.24
CA ASN A 79 -10.57 -10.52 -6.46
C ASN A 79 -11.50 -10.73 -5.24
N ILE A 80 -11.46 -9.83 -4.26
CA ILE A 80 -12.22 -9.86 -3.00
C ILE A 80 -13.31 -8.78 -3.01
#